data_AF-A0A8H4QWH6-F1
#
_entry.id   AF-A0A8H4QWH6-F1
#
_cell.length_a   1.000
_cell.length_b   1.000
_cell.length_c   1.000
_cell.angle_alpha   90.00
_cell.angle_beta   90.00
_cell.angle_gamma   90.00
#
_symmetry.space_group_name_H-M   'P 1'
#
loop_
_entity.id
_entity.type
_entity.pdbx_description
1 polymer ?
#
loop_
_entity_poly.entity_id
_entity_poly.type
_entity_poly.pdbx_seq_one_letter_code
_entity_poly.pdbx_strand_id
1 'polypeptide(L)'
;MAPSHSPSSSSSGTKDPPAKDIRSSIDSERGSLDIDLPTNHRNGVLDHPNGLEGSDDPIERLKQELARTQEEKEKLATQYRNLLAKLTQMRTTLGNKLQQDAEELDRREQLVQQLTAEKDDLTATVETLKAELISSHEEAERASSQLDAMRARVLQENAQETIQREKELRETQMELERCRMERDEWERSALQEQMASEEARSAVESLRRELELETAARERGAAELRDEREKSENLQSVLQDFQTAKEHELHEAVKDYESQLLQTTQSLAEYKHRALTAELQLEESHTNITRTQELEKEIKEKKLLIDKLRHEAVIINEHLMEALRRLRRNSNEMNVDRRLVTNVLLSFLSTPRADSKRFEMLSLLASILSWNDQEREKAGLQRIHPSEAPQTTSFWGRSSSASSPAKATNDLEKSDETESFSRLWVEFLLTEAAAGESPSQVAPSLPRNSTTSIPNSPSGLGPSPLPKTRRLASFGSAAMSSSPNLLGPPPSRKGKEKEQLGNEP
;
A
#
# COMPACT_ATOMS: atom_id res chain seq x y z
N MET A 1 59.92 -37.19 -23.10
CA MET A 1 61.33 -37.66 -22.99
C MET A 1 61.49 -38.89 -23.88
N ALA A 2 62.67 -39.52 -23.90
CA ALA A 2 63.09 -40.52 -24.91
C ALA A 2 62.23 -41.81 -24.96
N PRO A 3 62.25 -42.56 -26.08
CA PRO A 3 61.34 -43.69 -26.35
C PRO A 3 61.90 -45.06 -25.92
N SER A 4 61.07 -46.10 -26.00
CA SER A 4 61.46 -47.52 -25.85
C SER A 4 61.05 -48.33 -27.07
N HIS A 5 62.02 -49.00 -27.70
CA HIS A 5 61.85 -49.78 -28.92
C HIS A 5 61.22 -51.16 -28.69
N SER A 6 60.54 -51.68 -29.71
CA SER A 6 60.43 -53.12 -29.96
C SER A 6 61.64 -53.62 -30.77
N PRO A 7 61.96 -54.92 -30.69
CA PRO A 7 62.37 -55.61 -31.91
C PRO A 7 61.65 -56.95 -32.13
N SER A 8 61.71 -57.41 -33.37
CA SER A 8 60.98 -58.54 -33.94
C SER A 8 61.48 -59.92 -33.56
N SER A 9 60.57 -60.89 -33.53
CA SER A 9 60.87 -62.31 -33.71
C SER A 9 60.79 -62.71 -35.18
N SER A 10 61.82 -63.39 -35.71
CA SER A 10 61.68 -64.31 -36.84
C SER A 10 62.88 -65.28 -36.91
N SER A 11 62.70 -66.40 -37.60
CA SER A 11 63.65 -67.53 -37.65
C SER A 11 63.66 -68.18 -39.03
N SER A 12 64.57 -69.15 -39.24
CA SER A 12 64.84 -69.88 -40.50
C SER A 12 65.54 -69.06 -41.61
N GLY A 13 66.26 -69.68 -42.56
CA GLY A 13 66.73 -71.08 -42.57
C GLY A 13 67.14 -71.61 -43.95
N THR A 14 68.39 -72.06 -44.08
CA THR A 14 68.95 -73.03 -45.06
C THR A 14 68.56 -72.94 -46.56
N LYS A 15 69.56 -72.78 -47.44
CA LYS A 15 70.02 -73.83 -48.40
C LYS A 15 71.08 -73.37 -49.42
N ASP A 16 72.14 -74.17 -49.53
CA ASP A 16 73.01 -74.36 -50.71
C ASP A 16 72.41 -75.43 -51.67
N PRO A 17 73.02 -75.74 -52.84
CA PRO A 17 73.78 -74.95 -53.83
C PRO A 17 73.08 -75.08 -55.24
N PRO A 18 73.73 -75.06 -56.44
CA PRO A 18 74.73 -76.05 -56.90
C PRO A 18 75.92 -75.47 -57.71
N ALA A 19 76.88 -76.32 -58.07
CA ALA A 19 78.11 -75.98 -58.82
C ALA A 19 77.98 -76.13 -60.35
N LYS A 20 79.01 -75.67 -61.09
CA LYS A 20 79.37 -76.14 -62.44
C LYS A 20 80.84 -75.86 -62.77
N ASP A 21 81.55 -76.88 -63.25
CA ASP A 21 82.89 -76.77 -63.83
C ASP A 21 82.87 -76.09 -65.20
N ILE A 22 84.03 -75.55 -65.61
CA ILE A 22 84.58 -75.76 -66.96
C ILE A 22 86.12 -75.65 -66.89
N ARG A 23 86.81 -76.51 -67.63
CA ARG A 23 88.27 -76.48 -67.80
C ARG A 23 88.62 -75.77 -69.10
N SER A 24 89.69 -74.95 -69.10
CA SER A 24 90.78 -75.01 -70.10
C SER A 24 91.68 -73.78 -69.94
N SER A 25 92.93 -74.00 -69.57
CA SER A 25 94.03 -73.06 -69.83
C SER A 25 95.19 -73.91 -70.33
N ILE A 26 95.71 -73.57 -71.50
CA ILE A 26 96.90 -74.19 -72.09
C ILE A 26 97.80 -73.05 -72.54
N ASP A 27 99.07 -73.12 -72.18
CA ASP A 27 100.05 -72.04 -72.34
C ASP A 27 101.45 -72.66 -72.46
N SER A 28 102.39 -71.90 -73.03
CA SER A 28 103.81 -72.23 -73.23
C SER A 28 104.10 -73.40 -74.22
N GLU A 29 105.14 -73.35 -75.06
CA GLU A 29 105.94 -72.21 -75.56
C GLU A 29 106.64 -72.60 -76.89
N ARG A 30 107.60 -71.80 -77.40
CA ARG A 30 108.14 -71.91 -78.77
C ARG A 30 109.68 -71.91 -78.84
N GLY A 31 110.28 -72.98 -79.37
CA GLY A 31 111.72 -73.13 -79.66
C GLY A 31 112.15 -74.61 -79.62
N SER A 32 113.26 -75.06 -80.23
CA SER A 32 114.27 -74.37 -81.06
C SER A 32 114.85 -75.33 -82.13
N LEU A 33 115.86 -74.90 -82.88
CA LEU A 33 116.56 -75.61 -83.97
C LEU A 33 117.56 -76.68 -83.47
N ASP A 34 117.92 -77.66 -84.33
CA ASP A 34 119.32 -77.82 -84.79
C ASP A 34 119.48 -78.82 -85.98
N ILE A 35 120.72 -79.01 -86.46
CA ILE A 35 121.13 -79.56 -87.77
C ILE A 35 122.20 -80.66 -87.60
N ASP A 36 122.21 -81.75 -88.43
CA ASP A 36 123.37 -82.17 -89.27
C ASP A 36 123.17 -83.44 -90.17
N LEU A 37 124.21 -83.76 -90.97
CA LEU A 37 124.38 -84.74 -92.09
C LEU A 37 125.22 -86.01 -91.66
N PRO A 38 125.87 -86.85 -92.52
CA PRO A 38 125.60 -87.42 -93.88
C PRO A 38 125.93 -88.96 -94.03
N THR A 39 126.07 -89.46 -95.29
CA THR A 39 126.89 -90.60 -95.83
C THR A 39 126.20 -91.95 -96.22
N ASN A 40 126.79 -92.88 -97.02
CA ASN A 40 127.44 -92.85 -98.38
C ASN A 40 127.70 -94.31 -98.92
N HIS A 41 128.05 -94.48 -100.22
CA HIS A 41 128.72 -95.66 -100.87
C HIS A 41 127.90 -96.95 -101.20
N ARG A 42 128.24 -97.88 -102.15
CA ARG A 42 129.14 -97.97 -103.36
C ARG A 42 128.81 -99.22 -104.25
N ASN A 43 129.30 -99.24 -105.51
CA ASN A 43 129.70 -100.28 -106.54
C ASN A 43 129.33 -101.80 -106.36
N GLY A 44 129.42 -102.76 -107.32
CA GLY A 44 129.96 -102.96 -108.70
C GLY A 44 129.62 -104.41 -109.21
N VAL A 45 129.76 -104.90 -110.47
CA VAL A 45 130.89 -104.98 -111.46
C VAL A 45 131.89 -106.14 -111.11
N LEU A 46 132.18 -107.20 -111.92
CA LEU A 46 131.85 -107.60 -113.32
C LEU A 46 132.08 -109.13 -113.65
N ASP A 47 131.40 -109.66 -114.69
CA ASP A 47 131.76 -110.72 -115.70
C ASP A 47 131.88 -112.28 -115.50
N HIS A 48 131.86 -112.96 -116.68
CA HIS A 48 131.97 -114.37 -117.12
C HIS A 48 133.42 -114.97 -117.09
N PRO A 49 133.81 -116.15 -117.69
CA PRO A 49 133.13 -117.12 -118.60
C PRO A 49 133.32 -118.64 -118.29
N ASN A 50 132.95 -119.51 -119.25
CA ASN A 50 133.20 -120.97 -119.29
C ASN A 50 133.39 -121.41 -120.77
N GLY A 51 134.13 -122.50 -121.05
CA GLY A 51 134.07 -123.22 -122.35
C GLY A 51 135.35 -123.30 -123.22
N LEU A 52 136.13 -124.37 -122.99
CA LEU A 52 136.80 -125.31 -123.92
C LEU A 52 137.14 -124.96 -125.40
N GLU A 53 138.39 -125.32 -125.76
CA GLU A 53 138.87 -126.07 -126.96
C GLU A 53 138.45 -125.73 -128.42
N GLY A 54 139.47 -125.60 -129.29
CA GLY A 54 139.68 -126.65 -130.31
C GLY A 54 139.73 -126.29 -131.81
N SER A 55 140.93 -126.43 -132.40
CA SER A 55 141.19 -126.60 -133.85
C SER A 55 141.05 -125.38 -134.79
N ASP A 56 141.53 -125.55 -136.03
CA ASP A 56 141.91 -124.47 -136.96
C ASP A 56 141.28 -124.58 -138.37
N ASP A 57 140.96 -123.43 -138.96
CA ASP A 57 141.32 -123.10 -140.35
C ASP A 57 141.45 -121.56 -140.49
N PRO A 58 142.47 -120.98 -141.16
CA PRO A 58 142.89 -119.60 -140.89
C PRO A 58 142.13 -118.50 -141.68
N ILE A 59 141.21 -118.85 -142.58
CA ILE A 59 140.58 -117.88 -143.50
C ILE A 59 139.28 -117.26 -142.94
N GLU A 60 138.61 -117.91 -141.98
CA GLU A 60 137.35 -117.39 -141.41
C GLU A 60 137.55 -116.38 -140.26
N ARG A 61 138.64 -116.51 -139.49
CA ARG A 61 138.90 -115.70 -138.28
C ARG A 61 138.82 -114.19 -138.53
N LEU A 62 139.42 -113.71 -139.62
CA LEU A 62 139.41 -112.27 -139.99
C LEU A 62 138.04 -111.71 -140.42
N LYS A 63 137.02 -112.55 -140.68
CA LYS A 63 135.65 -112.09 -140.95
C LYS A 63 134.77 -112.07 -139.69
N GLN A 64 135.00 -112.98 -138.74
CA GLN A 64 134.28 -112.97 -137.46
C GLN A 64 134.59 -111.73 -136.62
N GLU A 65 135.84 -111.24 -136.61
CA GLU A 65 136.23 -110.03 -135.86
C GLU A 65 135.44 -108.79 -136.29
N LEU A 66 135.20 -108.62 -137.60
CA LEU A 66 134.45 -107.47 -138.12
C LEU A 66 132.98 -107.51 -137.67
N ALA A 67 132.34 -108.68 -137.67
CA ALA A 67 130.98 -108.84 -137.16
C ALA A 67 130.89 -108.56 -135.65
N ARG A 68 131.87 -109.06 -134.86
CA ARG A 68 131.91 -108.90 -133.40
C ARG A 68 131.93 -107.43 -132.97
N THR A 69 132.75 -106.60 -133.63
CA THR A 69 132.81 -105.15 -133.34
C THR A 69 131.51 -104.39 -133.69
N GLN A 70 130.71 -104.88 -134.64
CA GLN A 70 129.41 -104.28 -134.96
C GLN A 70 128.36 -104.58 -133.88
N GLU A 71 128.27 -105.84 -133.42
CA GLU A 71 127.40 -106.19 -132.28
C GLU A 71 127.75 -105.40 -131.01
N GLU A 72 129.03 -105.24 -130.69
CA GLU A 72 129.47 -104.49 -129.51
C GLU A 72 129.07 -103.00 -129.58
N LYS A 73 129.17 -102.40 -130.78
CA LYS A 73 128.71 -101.03 -131.03
C LYS A 73 127.17 -100.90 -130.90
N GLU A 74 126.41 -101.90 -131.33
CA GLU A 74 124.95 -101.91 -131.22
C GLU A 74 124.46 -102.18 -129.79
N LYS A 75 125.16 -103.03 -129.03
CA LYS A 75 124.97 -103.22 -127.58
C LYS A 75 125.23 -101.93 -126.80
N LEU A 76 126.28 -101.17 -127.14
CA LEU A 76 126.51 -99.83 -126.56
C LEU A 76 125.45 -98.81 -126.99
N ALA A 77 125.01 -98.81 -128.25
CA ALA A 77 123.97 -97.89 -128.74
C ALA A 77 122.59 -98.16 -128.12
N THR A 78 122.26 -99.42 -127.83
CA THR A 78 121.03 -99.80 -127.11
C THR A 78 121.10 -99.47 -125.62
N GLN A 79 122.27 -99.63 -124.98
CA GLN A 79 122.50 -99.14 -123.61
C GLN A 79 122.33 -97.61 -123.51
N TYR A 80 122.91 -96.84 -124.44
CA TYR A 80 122.73 -95.39 -124.50
C TYR A 80 121.26 -94.98 -124.68
N ARG A 81 120.54 -95.61 -125.61
CA ARG A 81 119.09 -95.35 -125.79
C ARG A 81 118.27 -95.71 -124.55
N ASN A 82 118.55 -96.83 -123.88
CA ASN A 82 117.85 -97.22 -122.66
C ASN A 82 118.12 -96.25 -121.50
N LEU A 83 119.35 -95.72 -121.37
CA LEU A 83 119.68 -94.75 -120.32
C LEU A 83 119.06 -93.38 -120.61
N LEU A 84 119.05 -92.94 -121.87
CA LEU A 84 118.38 -91.70 -122.31
C LEU A 84 116.85 -91.81 -122.17
N ALA A 85 116.27 -92.99 -122.46
CA ALA A 85 114.86 -93.27 -122.19
C ALA A 85 114.54 -93.23 -120.70
N LYS A 86 115.34 -93.87 -119.84
CA LYS A 86 115.19 -93.80 -118.37
C LYS A 86 115.35 -92.38 -117.83
N LEU A 87 116.28 -91.59 -118.36
CA LEU A 87 116.49 -90.20 -117.94
C LEU A 87 115.33 -89.29 -118.40
N THR A 88 114.80 -89.52 -119.61
CA THR A 88 113.59 -88.85 -120.11
C THR A 88 112.37 -89.23 -119.26
N GLN A 89 112.23 -90.50 -118.91
CA GLN A 89 111.14 -91.01 -118.07
C GLN A 89 111.25 -90.53 -116.62
N MET A 90 112.46 -90.39 -116.06
CA MET A 90 112.66 -89.69 -114.78
C MET A 90 112.34 -88.21 -114.90
N ARG A 91 112.72 -87.52 -115.99
CA ARG A 91 112.36 -86.10 -116.18
C ARG A 91 110.85 -85.89 -116.28
N THR A 92 110.11 -86.76 -116.98
CA THR A 92 108.65 -86.65 -117.08
C THR A 92 107.95 -87.11 -115.80
N THR A 93 108.36 -88.22 -115.17
CA THR A 93 107.73 -88.65 -113.90
C THR A 93 108.04 -87.71 -112.74
N LEU A 94 109.27 -87.19 -112.63
CA LEU A 94 109.63 -86.22 -111.60
C LEU A 94 109.06 -84.83 -111.91
N GLY A 95 108.99 -84.42 -113.18
CA GLY A 95 108.31 -83.19 -113.60
C GLY A 95 106.81 -83.22 -113.31
N ASN A 96 106.13 -84.31 -113.69
CA ASN A 96 104.72 -84.51 -113.38
C ASN A 96 104.48 -84.62 -111.87
N LYS A 97 105.39 -85.24 -111.10
CA LYS A 97 105.32 -85.25 -109.63
C LYS A 97 105.50 -83.85 -109.05
N LEU A 98 106.57 -83.13 -109.40
CA LEU A 98 106.78 -81.77 -108.89
C LEU A 98 105.64 -80.81 -109.27
N GLN A 99 105.02 -80.97 -110.44
CA GLN A 99 103.82 -80.23 -110.80
C GLN A 99 102.59 -80.70 -109.99
N GLN A 100 102.37 -82.00 -109.83
CA GLN A 100 101.28 -82.52 -109.00
C GLN A 100 101.41 -82.11 -107.53
N ASP A 101 102.62 -82.17 -106.97
CA ASP A 101 102.98 -81.77 -105.62
C ASP A 101 102.81 -80.25 -105.45
N ALA A 102 103.18 -79.44 -106.45
CA ALA A 102 102.96 -77.99 -106.45
C ALA A 102 101.46 -77.64 -106.55
N GLU A 103 100.70 -78.30 -107.42
CA GLU A 103 99.24 -78.11 -107.48
C GLU A 103 98.53 -78.67 -106.22
N GLU A 104 99.08 -79.68 -105.54
CA GLU A 104 98.55 -80.17 -104.26
C GLU A 104 98.91 -79.23 -103.11
N LEU A 105 100.08 -78.60 -103.15
CA LEU A 105 100.49 -77.54 -102.22
C LEU A 105 99.63 -76.29 -102.41
N ASP A 106 99.41 -75.84 -103.64
CA ASP A 106 98.51 -74.72 -103.99
C ASP A 106 97.06 -75.01 -103.53
N ARG A 107 96.52 -76.21 -103.78
CA ARG A 107 95.20 -76.62 -103.24
C ARG A 107 95.17 -76.63 -101.71
N ARG A 108 96.25 -77.06 -101.04
CA ARG A 108 96.36 -77.02 -99.56
C ARG A 108 96.46 -75.57 -99.07
N GLU A 109 97.19 -74.72 -99.76
CA GLU A 109 97.39 -73.32 -99.39
C GLU A 109 96.10 -72.51 -99.58
N GLN A 110 95.37 -72.73 -100.67
CA GLN A 110 94.01 -72.20 -100.88
C GLN A 110 93.04 -72.69 -99.80
N LEU A 111 93.09 -73.98 -99.43
CA LEU A 111 92.26 -74.53 -98.35
C LEU A 111 92.64 -73.99 -96.97
N VAL A 112 93.94 -73.74 -96.72
CA VAL A 112 94.40 -73.07 -95.50
C VAL A 112 93.95 -71.61 -95.48
N GLN A 113 94.04 -70.89 -96.61
CA GLN A 113 93.53 -69.52 -96.74
C GLN A 113 92.03 -69.43 -96.51
N GLN A 114 91.25 -70.38 -97.06
CA GLN A 114 89.82 -70.53 -96.80
C GLN A 114 89.53 -70.80 -95.32
N LEU A 115 90.18 -71.79 -94.71
CA LEU A 115 90.01 -72.11 -93.29
C LEU A 115 90.49 -70.99 -92.36
N THR A 116 91.48 -70.18 -92.74
CA THR A 116 91.86 -68.98 -91.97
C THR A 116 90.84 -67.86 -92.14
N ALA A 117 90.31 -67.61 -93.34
CA ALA A 117 89.25 -66.63 -93.53
C ALA A 117 87.96 -67.02 -92.78
N GLU A 118 87.52 -68.28 -92.91
CA GLU A 118 86.39 -68.83 -92.14
C GLU A 118 86.63 -68.75 -90.63
N LYS A 119 87.84 -69.05 -90.16
CA LYS A 119 88.19 -68.91 -88.73
C LYS A 119 88.15 -67.44 -88.30
N ASP A 120 88.70 -66.53 -89.09
CA ASP A 120 88.82 -65.13 -88.73
C ASP A 120 87.43 -64.47 -88.72
N ASP A 121 86.57 -64.78 -89.70
CA ASP A 121 85.13 -64.44 -89.72
C ASP A 121 84.37 -65.04 -88.52
N LEU A 122 84.66 -66.30 -88.16
CA LEU A 122 84.09 -66.92 -86.95
C LEU A 122 84.60 -66.26 -85.66
N THR A 123 85.85 -65.79 -85.60
CA THR A 123 86.32 -65.04 -84.43
C THR A 123 85.70 -63.64 -84.37
N ALA A 124 85.58 -62.94 -85.50
CA ALA A 124 84.94 -61.63 -85.56
C ALA A 124 83.46 -61.70 -85.15
N THR A 125 82.71 -62.68 -85.66
CA THR A 125 81.30 -62.90 -85.27
C THR A 125 81.16 -63.37 -83.82
N VAL A 126 82.09 -64.16 -83.29
CA VAL A 126 82.13 -64.49 -81.85
C VAL A 126 82.47 -63.26 -81.00
N GLU A 127 83.28 -62.32 -81.49
CA GLU A 127 83.59 -61.07 -80.79
C GLU A 127 82.44 -60.05 -80.84
N THR A 128 81.73 -59.90 -81.96
CA THR A 128 80.51 -59.08 -82.00
C THR A 128 79.42 -59.66 -81.13
N LEU A 129 79.16 -60.98 -81.19
CA LEU A 129 78.18 -61.63 -80.32
C LEU A 129 78.54 -61.54 -78.83
N LYS A 130 79.83 -61.53 -78.46
CA LYS A 130 80.27 -61.23 -77.09
C LYS A 130 79.98 -59.78 -76.71
N ALA A 131 80.28 -58.82 -77.58
CA ALA A 131 80.03 -57.40 -77.33
C ALA A 131 78.52 -57.11 -77.17
N GLU A 132 77.69 -57.68 -78.04
CA GLU A 132 76.22 -57.61 -77.98
C GLU A 132 75.65 -58.30 -76.72
N LEU A 133 76.21 -59.46 -76.33
CA LEU A 133 75.82 -60.13 -75.09
C LEU A 133 76.17 -59.30 -73.85
N ILE A 134 77.34 -58.63 -73.85
CA ILE A 134 77.75 -57.72 -72.77
C ILE A 134 76.84 -56.50 -72.73
N SER A 135 76.61 -55.81 -73.85
CA SER A 135 75.74 -54.61 -73.86
C SER A 135 74.31 -54.94 -73.48
N SER A 136 73.77 -56.07 -73.97
CA SER A 136 72.44 -56.58 -73.60
C SER A 136 72.35 -56.93 -72.11
N HIS A 137 73.40 -57.54 -71.52
CA HIS A 137 73.43 -57.81 -70.08
C HIS A 137 73.52 -56.52 -69.26
N GLU A 138 74.35 -55.54 -69.66
CA GLU A 138 74.41 -54.25 -68.98
C GLU A 138 73.08 -53.45 -69.11
N GLU A 139 72.39 -53.53 -70.25
CA GLU A 139 71.06 -52.95 -70.44
C GLU A 139 70.01 -53.63 -69.56
N ALA A 140 70.06 -54.97 -69.43
CA ALA A 140 69.23 -55.72 -68.50
C ALA A 140 69.48 -55.33 -67.03
N GLU A 141 70.75 -55.13 -66.63
CA GLU A 141 71.10 -54.67 -65.27
C GLU A 141 70.73 -53.20 -65.02
N ARG A 142 70.80 -52.34 -66.04
CA ARG A 142 70.27 -50.96 -65.97
C ARG A 142 68.74 -50.99 -65.82
N ALA A 143 68.05 -51.85 -66.55
CA ALA A 143 66.60 -51.99 -66.50
C ALA A 143 66.11 -52.61 -65.17
N SER A 144 66.78 -53.64 -64.64
CA SER A 144 66.49 -54.22 -63.33
C SER A 144 66.68 -53.16 -62.22
N SER A 145 67.81 -52.46 -62.22
CA SER A 145 68.13 -51.39 -61.27
C SER A 145 67.10 -50.25 -61.32
N GLN A 146 66.63 -49.86 -62.50
CA GLN A 146 65.57 -48.86 -62.66
C GLN A 146 64.21 -49.37 -62.17
N LEU A 147 63.84 -50.62 -62.47
CA LEU A 147 62.60 -51.24 -61.97
C LEU A 147 62.61 -51.36 -60.44
N ASP A 148 63.72 -51.73 -59.83
CA ASP A 148 63.84 -51.85 -58.37
C ASP A 148 63.92 -50.48 -57.67
N ALA A 149 64.56 -49.48 -58.28
CA ALA A 149 64.46 -48.09 -57.82
C ALA A 149 63.02 -47.55 -57.89
N MET A 150 62.28 -47.86 -58.96
CA MET A 150 60.87 -47.47 -59.10
C MET A 150 59.96 -48.22 -58.13
N ARG A 151 60.20 -49.53 -57.89
CA ARG A 151 59.50 -50.32 -56.86
C ARG A 151 59.75 -49.77 -55.46
N ALA A 152 61.01 -49.50 -55.11
CA ALA A 152 61.39 -48.92 -53.82
C ALA A 152 60.74 -47.55 -53.63
N ARG A 153 60.73 -46.70 -54.66
CA ARG A 153 60.05 -45.40 -54.66
C ARG A 153 58.54 -45.54 -54.44
N VAL A 154 57.85 -46.41 -55.19
CA VAL A 154 56.40 -46.62 -55.06
C VAL A 154 56.04 -47.19 -53.68
N LEU A 155 56.86 -48.10 -53.13
CA LEU A 155 56.69 -48.59 -51.76
C LEU A 155 56.90 -47.48 -50.72
N GLN A 156 57.89 -46.61 -50.91
CA GLN A 156 58.12 -45.46 -50.02
C GLN A 156 56.99 -44.43 -50.11
N GLU A 157 56.52 -44.09 -51.31
CA GLU A 157 55.40 -43.16 -51.51
C GLU A 157 54.11 -43.72 -50.91
N ASN A 158 53.82 -45.01 -51.10
CA ASN A 158 52.67 -45.67 -50.46
C ASN A 158 52.79 -45.72 -48.92
N ALA A 159 53.99 -45.98 -48.39
CA ALA A 159 54.25 -45.94 -46.94
C ALA A 159 54.10 -44.51 -46.36
N GLN A 160 54.50 -43.48 -47.10
CA GLN A 160 54.28 -42.08 -46.70
C GLN A 160 52.80 -41.69 -46.77
N GLU A 161 52.10 -42.07 -47.83
CA GLU A 161 50.68 -41.78 -48.03
C GLU A 161 49.78 -42.49 -47.01
N THR A 162 50.10 -43.74 -46.65
CA THR A 162 49.42 -44.46 -45.56
C THR A 162 49.68 -43.81 -44.20
N ILE A 163 50.92 -43.43 -43.88
CA ILE A 163 51.25 -42.67 -42.67
C ILE A 163 50.56 -41.30 -42.62
N GLN A 164 50.36 -40.63 -43.76
CA GLN A 164 49.61 -39.37 -43.84
C GLN A 164 48.12 -39.59 -43.55
N ARG A 165 47.46 -40.51 -44.26
CA ARG A 165 46.06 -40.88 -43.98
C ARG A 165 45.83 -41.35 -42.55
N GLU A 166 46.79 -42.06 -41.96
CA GLU A 166 46.75 -42.50 -40.56
C GLU A 166 46.87 -41.34 -39.55
N LYS A 167 47.47 -40.21 -39.92
CA LYS A 167 47.47 -38.99 -39.10
C LYS A 167 46.16 -38.25 -39.26
N GLU A 168 45.74 -38.01 -40.49
CA GLU A 168 44.46 -37.36 -40.83
C GLU A 168 43.27 -38.07 -40.16
N LEU A 169 43.25 -39.42 -40.15
CA LEU A 169 42.24 -40.19 -39.42
C LEU A 169 42.28 -39.99 -37.91
N ARG A 170 43.46 -39.87 -37.29
CA ARG A 170 43.57 -39.63 -35.84
C ARG A 170 43.23 -38.18 -35.48
N GLU A 171 43.64 -37.22 -36.30
CA GLU A 171 43.34 -35.80 -36.15
C GLU A 171 41.83 -35.56 -36.26
N THR A 172 41.18 -36.06 -37.31
CA THR A 172 39.72 -35.97 -37.47
C THR A 172 38.94 -36.76 -36.40
N GLN A 173 39.47 -37.86 -35.87
CA GLN A 173 38.89 -38.56 -34.72
C GLN A 173 38.98 -37.71 -33.44
N MET A 174 40.13 -37.11 -33.14
CA MET A 174 40.29 -36.20 -31.99
C MET A 174 39.38 -34.97 -32.12
N GLU A 175 39.24 -34.40 -33.31
CA GLU A 175 38.31 -33.30 -33.57
C GLU A 175 36.84 -33.72 -33.37
N LEU A 176 36.44 -34.90 -33.86
CA LEU A 176 35.10 -35.46 -33.65
C LEU A 176 34.80 -35.67 -32.16
N GLU A 177 35.77 -36.16 -31.40
CA GLU A 177 35.66 -36.32 -29.94
C GLU A 177 35.59 -34.97 -29.23
N ARG A 178 36.40 -33.98 -29.63
CA ARG A 178 36.35 -32.61 -29.08
C ARG A 178 34.97 -31.98 -29.31
N CYS A 179 34.45 -32.05 -30.54
CA CYS A 179 33.13 -31.53 -30.89
C CYS A 179 31.98 -32.25 -30.14
N ARG A 180 32.13 -33.55 -29.82
CA ARG A 180 31.17 -34.27 -28.96
C ARG A 180 31.22 -33.77 -27.52
N MET A 181 32.42 -33.60 -26.95
CA MET A 181 32.58 -33.09 -25.58
C MET A 181 32.05 -31.64 -25.46
N GLU A 182 32.38 -30.77 -26.43
CA GLU A 182 31.83 -29.41 -26.51
C GLU A 182 30.30 -29.41 -26.61
N ARG A 183 29.71 -30.24 -27.47
CA ARG A 183 28.24 -30.39 -27.54
C ARG A 183 27.68 -30.82 -26.18
N ASP A 184 28.25 -31.83 -25.54
CA ASP A 184 27.75 -32.35 -24.26
C ASP A 184 27.91 -31.33 -23.13
N GLU A 185 28.89 -30.42 -23.23
CA GLU A 185 29.04 -29.25 -22.36
C GLU A 185 27.94 -28.22 -22.61
N TRP A 186 27.68 -27.85 -23.87
CA TRP A 186 26.58 -26.94 -24.22
C TRP A 186 25.20 -27.50 -23.86
N GLU A 187 24.95 -28.80 -24.04
CA GLU A 187 23.71 -29.46 -23.63
C GLU A 187 23.54 -29.42 -22.11
N ARG A 188 24.60 -29.70 -21.34
CA ARG A 188 24.59 -29.58 -19.86
C ARG A 188 24.34 -28.14 -19.41
N SER A 189 25.01 -27.16 -20.02
CA SER A 189 24.82 -25.74 -19.70
C SER A 189 23.40 -25.27 -20.05
N ALA A 190 22.86 -25.66 -21.21
CA ALA A 190 21.50 -25.31 -21.62
C ALA A 190 20.44 -25.91 -20.68
N LEU A 191 20.64 -27.15 -20.20
CA LEU A 191 19.76 -27.77 -19.21
C LEU A 191 19.85 -27.08 -17.84
N GLN A 192 21.05 -26.66 -17.41
CA GLN A 192 21.23 -25.90 -16.16
C GLN A 192 20.54 -24.53 -16.23
N GLU A 193 20.71 -23.78 -17.33
CA GLU A 193 20.00 -22.51 -17.57
C GLU A 193 18.48 -22.68 -17.69
N GLN A 194 18.00 -23.80 -18.26
CA GLN A 194 16.57 -24.12 -18.27
C GLN A 194 16.03 -24.35 -16.86
N MET A 195 16.68 -25.18 -16.03
CA MET A 195 16.26 -25.38 -14.64
C MET A 195 16.31 -24.08 -13.84
N ALA A 196 17.38 -23.30 -13.95
CA ALA A 196 17.49 -22.00 -13.29
C ALA A 196 16.38 -21.02 -13.74
N SER A 197 16.01 -21.03 -15.03
CA SER A 197 14.87 -20.26 -15.52
C SER A 197 13.52 -20.78 -15.04
N GLU A 198 13.35 -22.07 -14.79
CA GLU A 198 12.11 -22.65 -14.26
C GLU A 198 11.97 -22.41 -12.76
N GLU A 199 13.04 -22.57 -11.99
CA GLU A 199 13.15 -22.17 -10.59
C GLU A 199 12.81 -20.68 -10.43
N ALA A 200 13.43 -19.80 -11.22
CA ALA A 200 13.16 -18.36 -11.19
C ALA A 200 11.71 -18.00 -11.56
N ARG A 201 11.09 -18.70 -12.54
CA ARG A 201 9.66 -18.54 -12.84
C ARG A 201 8.79 -18.96 -11.66
N SER A 202 9.08 -20.12 -11.05
CA SER A 202 8.32 -20.64 -9.90
C SER A 202 8.39 -19.70 -8.69
N ALA A 203 9.57 -19.11 -8.43
CA ALA A 203 9.77 -18.12 -7.37
C ALA A 203 8.99 -16.82 -7.65
N VAL A 204 9.02 -16.32 -8.90
CA VAL A 204 8.20 -15.15 -9.31
C VAL A 204 6.71 -15.42 -9.18
N GLU A 205 6.23 -16.64 -9.45
CA GLU A 205 4.83 -17.00 -9.22
C GLU A 205 4.47 -17.15 -7.74
N SER A 206 5.37 -17.65 -6.89
CA SER A 206 5.17 -17.69 -5.43
C SER A 206 5.03 -16.28 -4.87
N LEU A 207 6.01 -15.41 -5.17
CA LEU A 207 6.03 -14.01 -4.73
C LEU A 207 4.83 -13.21 -5.24
N ARG A 208 4.27 -13.53 -6.42
CA ARG A 208 3.00 -12.95 -6.89
C ARG A 208 1.82 -13.37 -6.03
N ARG A 209 1.67 -14.68 -5.73
CA ARG A 209 0.59 -15.18 -4.87
C ARG A 209 0.71 -14.65 -3.44
N GLU A 210 1.92 -14.53 -2.91
CA GLU A 210 2.21 -13.90 -1.62
C GLU A 210 1.82 -12.42 -1.60
N LEU A 211 2.15 -11.67 -2.66
CA LEU A 211 1.74 -10.27 -2.83
C LEU A 211 0.21 -10.11 -2.98
N GLU A 212 -0.45 -11.01 -3.71
CA GLU A 212 -1.92 -11.06 -3.84
C GLU A 212 -2.59 -11.31 -2.47
N LEU A 213 -2.03 -12.20 -1.65
CA LEU A 213 -2.52 -12.46 -0.29
C LEU A 213 -2.30 -11.27 0.65
N GLU A 214 -1.13 -10.63 0.61
CA GLU A 214 -0.82 -9.45 1.43
C GLU A 214 -1.63 -8.21 1.01
N THR A 215 -1.83 -7.99 -0.29
CA THR A 215 -2.71 -6.90 -0.77
C THR A 215 -4.15 -7.13 -0.30
N ALA A 216 -4.69 -8.34 -0.44
CA ALA A 216 -6.02 -8.70 0.08
C ALA A 216 -6.10 -8.65 1.62
N ALA A 217 -5.01 -8.86 2.35
CA ALA A 217 -4.95 -8.67 3.81
C ALA A 217 -4.97 -7.19 4.20
N ARG A 218 -4.15 -6.39 3.53
CA ARG A 218 -4.10 -4.93 3.68
C ARG A 218 -5.44 -4.27 3.34
N GLU A 219 -6.13 -4.73 2.29
CA GLU A 219 -7.44 -4.20 1.91
C GLU A 219 -8.52 -4.52 2.95
N ARG A 220 -8.55 -5.74 3.50
CA ARG A 220 -9.45 -6.11 4.62
C ARG A 220 -9.19 -5.26 5.86
N GLY A 221 -7.95 -5.18 6.33
CA GLY A 221 -7.59 -4.34 7.48
C GLY A 221 -7.87 -2.84 7.24
N ALA A 222 -7.79 -2.37 6.00
CA ALA A 222 -8.19 -1.01 5.63
C ALA A 222 -9.71 -0.83 5.56
N ALA A 223 -10.50 -1.87 5.27
CA ALA A 223 -11.96 -1.84 5.37
C ALA A 223 -12.39 -1.80 6.84
N GLU A 224 -11.91 -2.74 7.66
CA GLU A 224 -12.13 -2.80 9.11
C GLU A 224 -11.81 -1.45 9.79
N LEU A 225 -10.69 -0.82 9.43
CA LEU A 225 -10.29 0.50 9.93
C LEU A 225 -11.16 1.67 9.43
N ARG A 226 -11.87 1.54 8.30
CA ARG A 226 -12.91 2.52 7.91
C ARG A 226 -14.17 2.32 8.73
N ASP A 227 -14.62 1.07 8.88
CA ASP A 227 -15.81 0.74 9.67
C ASP A 227 -15.67 1.20 11.13
N GLU A 228 -14.51 1.01 11.76
CA GLU A 228 -14.25 1.51 13.12
C GLU A 228 -14.15 3.05 13.20
N ARG A 229 -13.71 3.72 12.11
CA ARG A 229 -13.76 5.19 12.04
C ARG A 229 -15.19 5.70 11.92
N GLU A 230 -16.01 5.12 11.05
CA GLU A 230 -17.43 5.48 10.91
C GLU A 230 -18.18 5.28 12.23
N LYS A 231 -17.93 4.17 12.95
CA LYS A 231 -18.48 3.93 14.30
C LYS A 231 -18.01 5.00 15.30
N SER A 232 -16.74 5.41 15.23
CA SER A 232 -16.17 6.44 16.12
C SER A 232 -16.73 7.83 15.83
N GLU A 233 -16.86 8.21 14.55
CA GLU A 233 -17.44 9.48 14.09
C GLU A 233 -18.94 9.57 14.42
N ASN A 234 -19.68 8.46 14.24
CA ASN A 234 -21.08 8.33 14.66
C ASN A 234 -21.24 8.49 16.18
N LEU A 235 -20.44 7.76 16.98
CA LEU A 235 -20.43 7.90 18.43
C LEU A 235 -20.07 9.32 18.88
N GLN A 236 -19.12 9.98 18.22
CA GLN A 236 -18.77 11.37 18.49
C GLN A 236 -19.95 12.31 18.19
N SER A 237 -20.67 12.12 17.06
CA SER A 237 -21.87 12.89 16.75
C SER A 237 -22.95 12.69 17.82
N VAL A 238 -23.27 11.45 18.17
CA VAL A 238 -24.29 11.13 19.20
C VAL A 238 -23.91 11.71 20.58
N LEU A 239 -22.62 11.72 20.93
CA LEU A 239 -22.15 12.35 22.16
C LEU A 239 -22.25 13.89 22.10
N GLN A 240 -22.00 14.51 20.95
CA GLN A 240 -22.17 15.95 20.74
C GLN A 240 -23.65 16.36 20.75
N ASP A 241 -24.53 15.55 20.15
CA ASP A 241 -25.98 15.74 20.19
C ASP A 241 -26.51 15.59 21.63
N PHE A 242 -25.99 14.63 22.40
CA PHE A 242 -26.33 14.47 23.83
C PHE A 242 -25.79 15.62 24.69
N GLN A 243 -24.57 16.11 24.42
CA GLN A 243 -23.99 17.27 25.12
C GLN A 243 -24.79 18.53 24.85
N THR A 244 -25.06 18.86 23.59
CA THR A 244 -25.85 20.06 23.23
C THR A 244 -27.30 19.98 23.75
N ALA A 245 -27.93 18.80 23.73
CA ALA A 245 -29.23 18.59 24.35
C ALA A 245 -29.19 18.80 25.88
N LYS A 246 -28.16 18.30 26.58
CA LYS A 246 -28.01 18.49 28.03
C LYS A 246 -27.62 19.91 28.42
N GLU A 247 -26.84 20.60 27.59
CA GLU A 247 -26.60 22.03 27.74
C GLU A 247 -27.91 22.81 27.58
N HIS A 248 -28.76 22.48 26.60
CA HIS A 248 -30.06 23.13 26.42
C HIS A 248 -31.00 22.90 27.61
N GLU A 249 -31.14 21.65 28.07
CA GLU A 249 -31.92 21.27 29.26
C GLU A 249 -31.44 22.00 30.52
N LEU A 250 -30.12 22.17 30.69
CA LEU A 250 -29.54 22.91 31.82
C LEU A 250 -29.80 24.42 31.70
N HIS A 251 -29.68 25.01 30.51
CA HIS A 251 -30.00 26.44 30.32
C HIS A 251 -31.50 26.73 30.51
N GLU A 252 -32.39 25.82 30.09
CA GLU A 252 -33.83 25.93 30.33
C GLU A 252 -34.14 25.83 31.83
N ALA A 253 -33.58 24.83 32.54
CA ALA A 253 -33.74 24.70 33.98
C ALA A 253 -33.19 25.91 34.76
N VAL A 254 -32.02 26.45 34.38
CA VAL A 254 -31.45 27.67 34.98
C VAL A 254 -32.39 28.86 34.77
N LYS A 255 -32.87 29.08 33.55
CA LYS A 255 -33.82 30.15 33.22
C LYS A 255 -35.13 30.02 34.00
N ASP A 256 -35.63 28.81 34.20
CA ASP A 256 -36.84 28.56 35.01
C ASP A 256 -36.60 28.85 36.50
N TYR A 257 -35.42 28.50 37.04
CA TYR A 257 -35.04 28.88 38.41
C TYR A 257 -34.81 30.39 38.56
N GLU A 258 -34.24 31.08 37.56
CA GLU A 258 -34.13 32.54 37.53
C GLU A 258 -35.52 33.20 37.48
N SER A 259 -36.44 32.68 36.67
CA SER A 259 -37.83 33.13 36.60
C SER A 259 -38.55 32.97 37.94
N GLN A 260 -38.42 31.79 38.58
CA GLN A 260 -38.96 31.54 39.93
C GLN A 260 -38.31 32.45 40.99
N LEU A 261 -37.01 32.74 40.89
CA LEU A 261 -36.30 33.66 41.78
C LEU A 261 -36.80 35.10 41.61
N LEU A 262 -37.04 35.55 40.38
CA LEU A 262 -37.63 36.86 40.10
C LEU A 262 -39.06 36.96 40.60
N GLN A 263 -39.90 35.93 40.40
CA GLN A 263 -41.28 35.91 40.89
C GLN A 263 -41.34 35.88 42.43
N THR A 264 -40.48 35.10 43.09
CA THR A 264 -40.41 35.03 44.56
C THR A 264 -39.82 36.30 45.17
N THR A 265 -38.83 36.94 44.54
CA THR A 265 -38.30 38.23 45.02
C THR A 265 -39.28 39.39 44.77
N GLN A 266 -40.01 39.42 43.64
CA GLN A 266 -41.09 40.37 43.41
C GLN A 266 -42.20 40.23 44.45
N SER A 267 -42.75 39.03 44.63
CA SER A 267 -43.82 38.80 45.62
C SER A 267 -43.36 39.09 47.05
N LEU A 268 -42.11 38.77 47.40
CA LEU A 268 -41.49 39.19 48.67
C LEU A 268 -41.40 40.71 48.81
N ALA A 269 -41.09 41.45 47.74
CA ALA A 269 -41.11 42.91 47.73
C ALA A 269 -42.54 43.47 47.90
N GLU A 270 -43.53 42.87 47.24
CA GLU A 270 -44.95 43.21 47.44
C GLU A 270 -45.41 42.96 48.87
N TYR A 271 -45.06 41.80 49.47
CA TYR A 271 -45.40 41.51 50.86
C TYR A 271 -44.71 42.46 51.84
N LYS A 272 -43.44 42.85 51.60
CA LYS A 272 -42.77 43.90 52.38
C LYS A 272 -43.46 45.26 52.23
N HIS A 273 -43.86 45.65 51.03
CA HIS A 273 -44.57 46.91 50.81
C HIS A 273 -45.95 46.92 51.49
N ARG A 274 -46.72 45.82 51.40
CA ARG A 274 -47.99 45.63 52.13
C ARG A 274 -47.77 45.68 53.65
N ALA A 275 -46.72 45.05 54.17
CA ALA A 275 -46.38 45.07 55.59
C ALA A 275 -46.06 46.50 56.07
N LEU A 276 -45.13 47.20 55.40
CA LEU A 276 -44.78 48.60 55.73
C LEU A 276 -45.99 49.54 55.64
N THR A 277 -46.89 49.32 54.68
CA THR A 277 -48.12 50.11 54.55
C THR A 277 -49.10 49.83 55.70
N ALA A 278 -49.23 48.58 56.13
CA ALA A 278 -50.06 48.21 57.27
C ALA A 278 -49.46 48.67 58.61
N GLU A 279 -48.12 48.64 58.75
CA GLU A 279 -47.39 49.21 59.89
C GLU A 279 -47.61 50.72 59.98
N LEU A 280 -47.46 51.46 58.87
CA LEU A 280 -47.74 52.90 58.82
C LEU A 280 -49.20 53.23 59.12
N GLN A 281 -50.17 52.45 58.62
CA GLN A 281 -51.59 52.60 58.96
C GLN A 281 -51.88 52.29 60.44
N LEU A 282 -51.12 51.37 61.06
CA LEU A 282 -51.22 51.05 62.48
C LEU A 282 -50.62 52.16 63.33
N GLU A 283 -49.48 52.74 62.94
CA GLU A 283 -48.90 53.93 63.58
C GLU A 283 -49.84 55.14 63.46
N GLU A 284 -50.39 55.42 62.28
CA GLU A 284 -51.39 56.47 62.08
C GLU A 284 -52.62 56.23 62.96
N SER A 285 -53.16 55.00 62.96
CA SER A 285 -54.28 54.62 63.84
C SER A 285 -53.94 54.80 65.31
N HIS A 286 -52.72 54.47 65.73
CA HIS A 286 -52.26 54.67 67.10
C HIS A 286 -52.16 56.16 67.47
N THR A 287 -51.63 57.02 66.58
CA THR A 287 -51.63 58.48 66.80
C THR A 287 -53.03 59.09 66.84
N ASN A 288 -53.96 58.56 66.04
CA ASN A 288 -55.37 58.96 66.09
C ASN A 288 -56.04 58.47 67.39
N ILE A 289 -55.73 57.27 67.89
CA ILE A 289 -56.22 56.75 69.17
C ILE A 289 -55.67 57.53 70.37
N THR A 290 -54.37 57.89 70.39
CA THR A 290 -53.83 58.73 71.47
C THR A 290 -54.44 60.12 71.44
N ARG A 291 -54.63 60.71 70.25
CA ARG A 291 -55.32 62.00 70.07
C ARG A 291 -56.80 61.96 70.49
N THR A 292 -57.55 60.89 70.21
CA THR A 292 -58.93 60.77 70.71
C THR A 292 -58.97 60.55 72.21
N GLN A 293 -58.01 59.83 72.81
CA GLN A 293 -57.88 59.74 74.28
C GLN A 293 -57.55 61.09 74.93
N GLU A 294 -56.78 61.96 74.28
CA GLU A 294 -56.51 63.34 74.73
C GLU A 294 -57.77 64.20 74.64
N LEU A 295 -58.46 64.19 73.49
CA LEU A 295 -59.74 64.89 73.32
C LEU A 295 -60.82 64.37 74.29
N GLU A 296 -60.82 63.06 74.61
CA GLU A 296 -61.69 62.50 75.64
C GLU A 296 -61.35 63.03 77.04
N LYS A 297 -60.08 63.21 77.39
CA LYS A 297 -59.67 63.83 78.66
C LYS A 297 -60.13 65.29 78.70
N GLU A 298 -59.87 66.06 77.64
CA GLU A 298 -60.36 67.43 77.51
C GLU A 298 -61.89 67.52 77.63
N ILE A 299 -62.64 66.61 77.01
CA ILE A 299 -64.11 66.57 77.11
C ILE A 299 -64.56 66.21 78.54
N LYS A 300 -63.88 65.29 79.22
CA LYS A 300 -64.17 64.93 80.62
C LYS A 300 -63.86 66.09 81.56
N GLU A 301 -62.76 66.81 81.36
CA GLU A 301 -62.38 68.00 82.12
C GLU A 301 -63.32 69.18 81.85
N LYS A 302 -63.65 69.47 80.58
CA LYS A 302 -64.62 70.50 80.20
C LYS A 302 -66.02 70.17 80.71
N LYS A 303 -66.43 68.89 80.74
CA LYS A 303 -67.68 68.45 81.36
C LYS A 303 -67.66 68.65 82.88
N LEU A 304 -66.57 68.30 83.55
CA LEU A 304 -66.38 68.53 84.99
C LEU A 304 -66.41 70.04 85.31
N LEU A 305 -65.82 70.88 84.47
CA LEU A 305 -65.91 72.33 84.55
C LEU A 305 -67.35 72.85 84.31
N ILE A 306 -68.07 72.30 83.32
CA ILE A 306 -69.49 72.63 83.08
C ILE A 306 -70.34 72.24 84.30
N ASP A 307 -70.12 71.07 84.90
CA ASP A 307 -70.88 70.59 86.05
C ASP A 307 -70.52 71.37 87.33
N LYS A 308 -69.27 71.84 87.47
CA LYS A 308 -68.87 72.87 88.47
C LYS A 308 -69.61 74.20 88.25
N LEU A 309 -69.53 74.78 87.04
CA LEU A 309 -70.18 76.04 86.70
C LEU A 309 -71.72 75.96 86.83
N ARG A 310 -72.32 74.80 86.59
CA ARG A 310 -73.73 74.51 86.88
C ARG A 310 -74.02 74.50 88.38
N HIS A 311 -73.16 73.86 89.18
CA HIS A 311 -73.32 73.85 90.63
C HIS A 311 -73.13 75.26 91.23
N GLU A 312 -72.14 76.02 90.75
CA GLU A 312 -71.94 77.43 91.07
C GLU A 312 -73.15 78.29 90.64
N ALA A 313 -73.72 78.07 89.45
CA ALA A 313 -74.94 78.74 89.02
C ALA A 313 -76.16 78.38 89.90
N VAL A 314 -76.26 77.13 90.39
CA VAL A 314 -77.28 76.73 91.37
C VAL A 314 -77.05 77.42 92.72
N ILE A 315 -75.81 77.46 93.24
CA ILE A 315 -75.45 78.17 94.47
C ILE A 315 -75.74 79.68 94.35
N ILE A 316 -75.43 80.30 93.21
CA ILE A 316 -75.76 81.71 92.93
C ILE A 316 -77.27 81.92 92.89
N ASN A 317 -78.03 80.97 92.35
CA ASN A 317 -79.50 81.02 92.36
C ASN A 317 -80.09 80.78 93.77
N GLU A 318 -79.45 79.96 94.62
CA GLU A 318 -79.78 79.86 96.04
C GLU A 318 -79.46 81.15 96.79
N HIS A 319 -78.28 81.76 96.59
CA HIS A 319 -77.93 83.08 97.13
C HIS A 319 -78.92 84.16 96.68
N LEU A 320 -79.35 84.14 95.41
CA LEU A 320 -80.38 85.03 94.87
C LEU A 320 -81.74 84.79 95.56
N MET A 321 -82.20 83.54 95.64
CA MET A 321 -83.44 83.20 96.34
C MET A 321 -83.38 83.51 97.83
N GLU A 322 -82.23 83.40 98.48
CA GLU A 322 -82.06 83.72 99.89
C GLU A 322 -81.97 85.24 100.13
N ALA A 323 -81.36 86.00 99.22
CA ALA A 323 -81.43 87.45 99.21
C ALA A 323 -82.87 87.95 99.02
N LEU A 324 -83.61 87.37 98.07
CA LEU A 324 -85.05 87.65 97.85
C LEU A 324 -85.89 87.24 99.08
N ARG A 325 -85.56 86.12 99.74
CA ARG A 325 -86.23 85.66 100.97
C ARG A 325 -85.92 86.55 102.18
N ARG A 326 -84.71 87.09 102.29
CA ARG A 326 -84.34 88.13 103.27
C ARG A 326 -85.10 89.43 103.01
N LEU A 327 -85.11 89.92 101.76
CA LEU A 327 -85.84 91.13 101.36
C LEU A 327 -87.33 91.03 101.69
N ARG A 328 -87.96 89.89 101.38
CA ARG A 328 -89.40 89.64 101.64
C ARG A 328 -89.76 89.59 103.13
N ARG A 329 -88.79 89.42 104.04
CA ARG A 329 -89.05 89.37 105.50
C ARG A 329 -89.02 90.73 106.18
N ASN A 330 -88.39 91.75 105.57
CA ASN A 330 -88.24 93.09 106.16
C ASN A 330 -89.32 94.10 105.71
N SER A 331 -90.34 93.67 104.96
CA SER A 331 -91.33 94.56 104.32
C SER A 331 -92.69 94.63 105.04
N ASN A 332 -92.88 93.91 106.16
CA ASN A 332 -94.15 93.81 106.86
C ASN A 332 -94.03 94.29 108.32
N GLU A 333 -94.18 95.60 108.57
CA GLU A 333 -94.77 96.09 109.83
C GLU A 333 -95.26 97.55 109.72
N MET A 334 -96.36 97.87 110.41
CA MET A 334 -97.10 99.12 110.29
C MET A 334 -96.31 100.33 110.81
N ASN A 335 -96.17 101.37 109.98
CA ASN A 335 -95.63 102.67 110.39
C ASN A 335 -96.61 103.80 110.03
N VAL A 336 -97.63 103.99 110.88
CA VAL A 336 -98.47 105.20 110.90
C VAL A 336 -97.86 106.16 111.91
N ASP A 337 -97.58 107.41 111.52
CA ASP A 337 -96.89 108.36 112.41
C ASP A 337 -97.75 108.71 113.65
N ARG A 338 -97.33 108.17 114.79
CA ARG A 338 -97.97 108.36 116.09
C ARG A 338 -97.96 109.82 116.55
N ARG A 339 -97.00 110.65 116.10
CA ARG A 339 -96.98 112.10 116.38
C ARG A 339 -98.08 112.82 115.61
N LEU A 340 -98.24 112.52 114.32
CA LEU A 340 -99.28 113.13 113.47
C LEU A 340 -100.68 112.88 114.05
N VAL A 341 -101.01 111.62 114.35
CA VAL A 341 -102.31 111.24 114.95
C VAL A 341 -102.56 111.96 116.28
N THR A 342 -101.57 111.99 117.17
CA THR A 342 -101.69 112.61 118.50
C THR A 342 -101.93 114.13 118.39
N ASN A 343 -101.28 114.81 117.44
CA ASN A 343 -101.38 116.26 117.30
C ASN A 343 -102.75 116.70 116.73
N VAL A 344 -103.31 115.95 115.77
CA VAL A 344 -104.66 116.21 115.25
C VAL A 344 -105.72 115.94 116.33
N LEU A 345 -105.55 114.89 117.15
CA LEU A 345 -106.45 114.59 118.27
C LEU A 345 -106.46 115.69 119.34
N LEU A 346 -105.29 116.21 119.71
CA LEU A 346 -105.17 117.34 120.65
C LEU A 346 -105.80 118.62 120.08
N SER A 347 -105.52 118.93 118.81
CA SER A 347 -106.08 120.10 118.11
C SER A 347 -107.62 120.04 118.02
N PHE A 348 -108.17 118.84 117.81
CA PHE A 348 -109.62 118.60 117.87
C PHE A 348 -110.19 118.90 119.26
N LEU A 349 -109.52 118.51 120.34
CA LEU A 349 -110.00 118.76 121.71
C LEU A 349 -109.95 120.25 122.10
N SER A 350 -108.87 120.97 121.78
CA SER A 350 -108.68 122.38 122.15
C SER A 350 -109.53 123.38 121.36
N THR A 351 -110.13 122.98 120.25
CA THR A 351 -110.89 123.88 119.37
C THR A 351 -112.32 124.14 119.89
N PRO A 352 -112.76 125.40 120.08
CA PRO A 352 -114.09 125.74 120.61
C PRO A 352 -115.25 125.10 119.85
N ARG A 353 -116.35 124.84 120.57
CA ARG A 353 -117.48 123.98 120.14
C ARG A 353 -118.38 124.54 119.01
N ALA A 354 -117.96 125.64 118.36
CA ALA A 354 -118.70 126.35 117.31
C ALA A 354 -117.84 126.65 116.05
N ASP A 355 -116.60 126.18 115.96
CA ASP A 355 -115.73 126.34 114.78
C ASP A 355 -115.93 125.17 113.79
N SER A 356 -116.13 125.48 112.51
CA SER A 356 -116.31 124.49 111.43
C SER A 356 -115.09 123.60 111.20
N LYS A 357 -113.87 124.11 111.46
CA LYS A 357 -112.60 123.38 111.31
C LYS A 357 -112.55 122.09 112.12
N ARG A 358 -113.37 122.00 113.17
CA ARG A 358 -113.49 120.81 114.01
C ARG A 358 -113.99 119.57 113.25
N PHE A 359 -114.76 119.77 112.17
CA PHE A 359 -115.26 118.69 111.32
C PHE A 359 -114.20 118.20 110.31
N GLU A 360 -113.42 119.13 109.75
CA GLU A 360 -112.30 118.82 108.83
C GLU A 360 -111.20 118.01 109.53
N MET A 361 -110.83 118.37 110.76
CA MET A 361 -109.87 117.60 111.57
C MET A 361 -110.35 116.17 111.88
N LEU A 362 -111.66 115.97 112.05
CA LEU A 362 -112.24 114.62 112.22
C LEU A 362 -112.19 113.81 110.91
N SER A 363 -112.46 114.44 109.77
CA SER A 363 -112.34 113.79 108.46
C SER A 363 -110.89 113.40 108.12
N LEU A 364 -109.92 114.22 108.53
CA LEU A 364 -108.49 113.90 108.43
C LEU A 364 -108.10 112.72 109.32
N LEU A 365 -108.56 112.68 110.59
CA LEU A 365 -108.35 111.53 111.47
C LEU A 365 -108.93 110.24 110.88
N ALA A 366 -110.16 110.28 110.34
CA ALA A 366 -110.79 109.14 109.69
C ALA A 366 -109.97 108.63 108.49
N SER A 367 -109.40 109.53 107.68
CA SER A 367 -108.55 109.17 106.54
C SER A 367 -107.16 108.67 106.93
N ILE A 368 -106.60 109.09 108.07
CA ILE A 368 -105.26 108.71 108.52
C ILE A 368 -105.27 107.36 109.26
N LEU A 369 -106.36 107.03 109.95
CA LEU A 369 -106.55 105.73 110.61
C LEU A 369 -107.38 104.73 109.79
N SER A 370 -107.76 105.07 108.56
CA SER A 370 -108.61 104.23 107.69
C SER A 370 -109.91 103.76 108.36
N TRP A 371 -110.59 104.67 109.07
CA TRP A 371 -111.84 104.36 109.77
C TRP A 371 -112.92 103.85 108.83
N ASN A 372 -113.57 102.76 109.22
CA ASN A 372 -114.63 102.14 108.45
C ASN A 372 -115.95 102.91 108.63
N ASP A 373 -116.92 102.78 107.72
CA ASP A 373 -118.08 103.69 107.68
C ASP A 373 -118.94 103.68 108.96
N GLN A 374 -119.04 102.55 109.66
CA GLN A 374 -119.72 102.47 110.98
C GLN A 374 -119.03 103.29 112.09
N GLU A 375 -117.73 103.56 111.96
CA GLU A 375 -116.95 104.36 112.90
C GLU A 375 -117.11 105.86 112.56
N ARG A 376 -117.17 106.18 111.26
CA ARG A 376 -117.45 107.53 110.74
C ARG A 376 -118.86 108.00 111.10
N GLU A 377 -119.85 107.11 111.08
CA GLU A 377 -121.22 107.39 111.56
C GLU A 377 -121.22 107.73 113.06
N LYS A 378 -120.58 106.92 113.91
CA LYS A 378 -120.49 107.16 115.36
C LYS A 378 -119.72 108.43 115.73
N ALA A 379 -118.78 108.86 114.89
CA ALA A 379 -118.11 110.16 115.01
C ALA A 379 -118.99 111.36 114.60
N GLY A 380 -120.21 111.13 114.10
CA GLY A 380 -121.14 112.16 113.65
C GLY A 380 -120.84 112.73 112.26
N LEU A 381 -120.04 112.01 111.45
CA LEU A 381 -119.47 112.56 110.20
C LEU A 381 -120.38 112.40 108.97
N GLN A 382 -121.49 111.68 109.07
CA GLN A 382 -122.40 111.37 107.95
C GLN A 382 -123.88 111.43 108.35
N ARG A 383 -124.75 111.60 107.34
CA ARG A 383 -126.18 111.23 107.40
C ARG A 383 -126.52 110.38 106.17
N ILE A 384 -127.48 109.49 106.37
CA ILE A 384 -127.93 108.38 105.51
C ILE A 384 -128.20 108.77 104.05
N HIS A 385 -127.74 107.96 103.10
CA HIS A 385 -128.48 107.50 101.91
C HIS A 385 -127.88 106.16 101.41
N PRO A 386 -128.69 105.09 101.16
CA PRO A 386 -128.16 103.75 100.86
C PRO A 386 -128.43 103.23 99.43
N SER A 387 -127.41 102.64 98.78
CA SER A 387 -127.54 101.52 97.81
C SER A 387 -126.18 100.97 97.36
N GLU A 388 -125.94 99.67 97.62
CA GLU A 388 -125.50 98.59 96.71
C GLU A 388 -124.60 98.86 95.46
N ALA A 389 -123.79 97.93 94.95
CA ALA A 389 -123.16 96.69 95.46
C ALA A 389 -122.09 96.17 94.44
N PRO A 390 -121.11 95.31 94.81
CA PRO A 390 -119.98 94.92 93.94
C PRO A 390 -119.94 93.40 93.58
N GLN A 391 -118.73 92.87 93.26
CA GLN A 391 -118.36 91.49 92.86
C GLN A 391 -118.57 91.20 91.35
N THR A 392 -117.68 90.68 90.49
CA THR A 392 -116.52 89.72 90.51
C THR A 392 -116.86 88.23 90.36
N THR A 393 -116.43 87.58 89.26
CA THR A 393 -115.56 86.36 89.19
C THR A 393 -115.73 85.47 87.92
N SER A 394 -114.59 85.00 87.39
CA SER A 394 -114.29 83.62 86.93
C SER A 394 -114.95 82.89 85.72
N PHE A 395 -114.07 82.12 85.05
CA PHE A 395 -114.22 80.75 84.51
C PHE A 395 -114.55 80.48 83.02
N TRP A 396 -114.31 79.21 82.62
CA TRP A 396 -114.46 78.58 81.29
C TRP A 396 -113.42 78.97 80.21
N GLY A 397 -113.08 78.12 79.22
CA GLY A 397 -113.34 76.67 79.12
C GLY A 397 -113.36 76.09 77.69
N ARG A 398 -112.28 75.41 77.27
CA ARG A 398 -112.16 74.40 76.16
C ARG A 398 -112.73 74.70 74.76
N SER A 399 -111.89 74.51 73.73
CA SER A 399 -112.22 73.57 72.63
C SER A 399 -110.96 73.00 71.96
N SER A 400 -111.10 71.81 71.38
CA SER A 400 -110.21 71.19 70.39
C SER A 400 -110.71 71.53 68.95
N SER A 401 -110.15 71.08 67.82
CA SER A 401 -109.30 69.91 67.52
C SER A 401 -108.58 70.01 66.14
N ALA A 402 -107.66 69.07 65.89
CA ALA A 402 -107.24 68.53 64.57
C ALA A 402 -106.53 69.46 63.55
N SER A 403 -105.56 68.99 62.74
CA SER A 403 -104.79 67.73 62.78
C SER A 403 -103.57 67.77 61.83
N SER A 404 -102.47 67.13 62.26
CA SER A 404 -101.28 66.76 61.47
C SER A 404 -100.33 67.91 61.02
N PRO A 405 -99.00 67.66 60.86
CA PRO A 405 -98.00 68.73 61.00
C PRO A 405 -97.15 69.03 59.74
N ALA A 406 -96.65 70.27 59.67
CA ALA A 406 -95.46 70.64 58.89
C ALA A 406 -94.22 69.89 59.46
N LYS A 407 -93.22 69.44 58.69
CA LYS A 407 -92.39 70.07 57.65
C LYS A 407 -91.43 71.16 58.18
N ALA A 408 -90.12 70.87 58.04
CA ALA A 408 -88.97 71.75 58.29
C ALA A 408 -88.71 72.08 59.79
N THR A 409 -87.50 72.43 60.22
CA THR A 409 -86.31 72.95 59.49
C THR A 409 -84.98 72.35 59.96
N ASN A 410 -84.04 72.19 58.99
CA ASN A 410 -82.58 72.31 59.10
C ASN A 410 -81.80 71.30 60.00
N ASP A 411 -80.54 70.92 59.71
CA ASP A 411 -79.63 71.38 58.64
C ASP A 411 -78.59 70.30 58.23
N LEU A 412 -77.80 70.59 57.18
CA LEU A 412 -76.54 69.94 56.72
C LEU A 412 -76.57 68.59 55.94
N GLU A 413 -75.57 68.48 55.05
CA GLU A 413 -75.02 67.28 54.38
C GLU A 413 -75.87 66.42 53.40
N LYS A 414 -75.62 66.55 52.07
CA LYS A 414 -74.90 65.51 51.27
C LYS A 414 -74.55 65.93 49.81
N SER A 415 -73.34 65.51 49.39
CA SER A 415 -72.86 65.15 48.04
C SER A 415 -73.61 65.62 46.76
N ASP A 416 -72.90 66.35 45.89
CA ASP A 416 -73.18 66.43 44.43
C ASP A 416 -71.90 66.65 43.59
N GLU A 417 -70.86 65.83 43.82
CA GLU A 417 -69.58 65.91 43.08
C GLU A 417 -69.23 64.59 42.35
N THR A 418 -69.99 63.52 42.59
CA THR A 418 -69.67 62.14 42.14
C THR A 418 -70.09 61.81 40.70
N GLU A 419 -70.89 62.65 40.05
CA GLU A 419 -71.32 62.44 38.65
C GLU A 419 -70.28 62.89 37.61
N SER A 420 -69.29 63.72 38.01
CA SER A 420 -68.25 64.21 37.08
C SER A 420 -67.21 63.12 36.77
N PHE A 421 -66.73 62.42 37.80
CA PHE A 421 -65.62 61.45 37.65
C PHE A 421 -66.06 60.14 36.98
N SER A 422 -67.27 59.66 37.30
CA SER A 422 -67.85 58.45 36.70
C SER A 422 -68.07 58.60 35.20
N ARG A 423 -68.47 59.80 34.73
CA ARG A 423 -68.66 60.11 33.32
C ARG A 423 -67.35 60.10 32.53
N LEU A 424 -66.30 60.71 33.08
CA LEU A 424 -64.94 60.69 32.51
C LEU A 424 -64.33 59.27 32.50
N TRP A 425 -64.62 58.45 33.52
CA TRP A 425 -64.15 57.06 33.57
C TRP A 425 -64.87 56.16 32.55
N VAL A 426 -66.16 56.38 32.32
CA VAL A 426 -66.92 55.72 31.24
C VAL A 426 -66.45 56.17 29.85
N GLU A 427 -66.12 57.44 29.68
CA GLU A 427 -65.53 57.97 28.43
C GLU A 427 -64.14 57.36 28.17
N PHE A 428 -63.29 57.26 29.20
CA PHE A 428 -62.01 56.56 29.13
C PHE A 428 -62.19 55.09 28.72
N LEU A 429 -63.04 54.33 29.41
CA LEU A 429 -63.29 52.91 29.09
C LEU A 429 -63.85 52.71 27.67
N LEU A 430 -64.71 53.61 27.18
CA LEU A 430 -65.22 53.56 25.80
C LEU A 430 -64.14 53.90 24.76
N THR A 431 -63.23 54.84 25.06
CA THR A 431 -62.12 55.17 24.14
C THR A 431 -61.01 54.11 24.12
N GLU A 432 -60.67 53.52 25.27
CA GLU A 432 -59.65 52.46 25.34
C GLU A 432 -60.16 51.14 24.75
N ALA A 433 -61.41 50.75 25.03
CA ALA A 433 -62.02 49.56 24.41
C ALA A 433 -62.20 49.70 22.89
N ALA A 434 -62.39 50.92 22.36
CA ALA A 434 -62.45 51.18 20.92
C ALA A 434 -61.08 51.21 20.22
N ALA A 435 -59.97 51.30 20.98
CA ALA A 435 -58.61 51.31 20.42
C ALA A 435 -58.06 49.90 20.09
N GLY A 436 -58.80 48.83 20.39
CA GLY A 436 -58.31 47.46 20.35
C GLY A 436 -58.32 46.74 18.98
N GLU A 437 -58.99 47.26 17.94
CA GLU A 437 -59.31 46.44 16.76
C GLU A 437 -59.07 47.08 15.37
N SER A 438 -57.89 46.76 14.79
CA SER A 438 -57.53 46.81 13.34
C SER A 438 -57.25 48.20 12.68
N PRO A 439 -56.67 48.31 11.45
CA PRO A 439 -56.16 47.26 10.53
C PRO A 439 -54.81 47.52 9.76
N SER A 440 -54.26 46.46 9.13
CA SER A 440 -53.66 46.41 7.75
C SER A 440 -52.26 46.96 7.31
N GLN A 441 -51.50 46.05 6.64
CA GLN A 441 -50.63 46.21 5.42
C GLN A 441 -49.25 46.96 5.53
N VAL A 442 -48.27 46.90 4.59
CA VAL A 442 -48.17 46.46 3.16
C VAL A 442 -46.81 45.74 2.81
N ALA A 443 -46.83 44.92 1.74
CA ALA A 443 -45.84 44.13 0.94
C ALA A 443 -44.45 44.79 0.54
N PRO A 444 -43.63 44.35 -0.49
CA PRO A 444 -43.74 43.25 -1.50
C PRO A 444 -42.46 42.47 -1.94
N SER A 445 -42.62 41.37 -2.70
CA SER A 445 -41.90 41.04 -3.98
C SER A 445 -42.16 39.59 -4.50
N LEU A 446 -41.72 39.27 -5.73
CA LEU A 446 -42.02 38.05 -6.53
C LEU A 446 -40.71 37.38 -7.02
N PRO A 447 -40.73 36.27 -7.81
CA PRO A 447 -41.52 35.04 -7.73
C PRO A 447 -40.60 33.78 -7.65
N ARG A 448 -41.16 32.58 -7.46
CA ARG A 448 -40.43 31.31 -7.69
C ARG A 448 -41.26 30.32 -8.51
N ASN A 449 -40.66 29.73 -9.54
CA ASN A 449 -41.32 28.84 -10.49
C ASN A 449 -40.69 27.43 -10.46
N SER A 450 -41.54 26.42 -10.66
CA SER A 450 -41.24 25.05 -11.12
C SER A 450 -40.32 24.10 -10.30
N THR A 451 -40.67 22.81 -10.35
CA THR A 451 -39.94 21.57 -9.97
C THR A 451 -39.58 21.39 -8.46
N THR A 452 -39.64 20.20 -7.86
CA THR A 452 -39.89 18.83 -8.40
C THR A 452 -40.67 17.98 -7.38
N SER A 453 -41.38 16.94 -7.84
CA SER A 453 -42.14 16.00 -7.02
C SER A 453 -41.32 14.84 -6.44
N ILE A 454 -41.77 14.31 -5.31
CA ILE A 454 -41.28 13.08 -4.65
C ILE A 454 -41.62 11.83 -5.50
N PRO A 455 -40.73 10.82 -5.60
CA PRO A 455 -41.09 9.46 -6.03
C PRO A 455 -40.90 8.40 -4.92
N ASN A 456 -41.68 7.33 -5.00
CA ASN A 456 -41.56 6.12 -4.16
C ASN A 456 -40.52 5.11 -4.72
N SER A 457 -40.09 4.20 -3.84
CA SER A 457 -39.72 2.78 -4.04
C SER A 457 -39.32 2.22 -5.43
N PRO A 458 -38.21 1.45 -5.51
CA PRO A 458 -38.05 0.36 -6.46
C PRO A 458 -38.44 -1.00 -5.85
N SER A 459 -39.01 -1.90 -6.66
CA SER A 459 -39.39 -3.26 -6.25
C SER A 459 -38.69 -4.35 -7.09
N GLY A 460 -37.88 -5.18 -6.43
CA GLY A 460 -37.80 -6.63 -6.60
C GLY A 460 -37.32 -7.26 -7.93
N LEU A 461 -36.40 -8.22 -7.79
CA LEU A 461 -36.32 -9.46 -8.58
C LEU A 461 -36.02 -10.63 -7.63
N GLY A 462 -36.51 -11.84 -7.94
CA GLY A 462 -36.55 -13.00 -7.02
C GLY A 462 -35.30 -13.91 -7.06
N PRO A 463 -35.38 -15.23 -6.72
CA PRO A 463 -36.60 -16.06 -6.70
C PRO A 463 -36.76 -17.14 -5.58
N SER A 464 -38.02 -17.63 -5.47
CA SER A 464 -38.48 -19.01 -5.14
C SER A 464 -38.08 -19.76 -3.84
N PRO A 465 -39.05 -20.38 -3.10
CA PRO A 465 -38.79 -21.25 -1.95
C PRO A 465 -38.94 -22.77 -2.21
N LEU A 466 -38.18 -23.56 -1.43
CA LEU A 466 -38.39 -24.93 -0.90
C LEU A 466 -39.49 -25.86 -1.47
N PRO A 467 -39.13 -27.15 -1.72
CA PRO A 467 -39.98 -28.30 -1.44
C PRO A 467 -39.62 -29.01 -0.11
N LYS A 468 -40.61 -29.63 0.56
CA LYS A 468 -40.44 -30.45 1.78
C LYS A 468 -40.63 -31.93 1.48
N THR A 469 -39.82 -32.82 2.05
CA THR A 469 -40.21 -34.24 2.25
C THR A 469 -39.56 -34.93 3.47
N ARG A 470 -40.44 -35.56 4.27
CA ARG A 470 -40.26 -36.75 5.15
C ARG A 470 -39.37 -36.69 6.42
N ARG A 471 -39.94 -37.30 7.47
CA ARG A 471 -39.34 -37.73 8.75
C ARG A 471 -38.56 -39.06 8.53
N LEU A 472 -37.64 -39.49 9.41
CA LEU A 472 -37.90 -40.17 10.71
C LEU A 472 -36.58 -40.46 11.47
N ALA A 473 -36.69 -40.86 12.75
CA ALA A 473 -35.70 -41.55 13.60
C ALA A 473 -34.34 -40.81 13.83
N SER A 474 -34.08 -40.19 15.00
CA SER A 474 -33.83 -40.77 16.35
C SER A 474 -32.45 -41.42 16.54
N PHE A 475 -31.59 -40.79 17.36
CA PHE A 475 -31.04 -41.34 18.61
C PHE A 475 -30.28 -40.22 19.35
N GLY A 476 -30.05 -40.36 20.66
CA GLY A 476 -29.42 -39.34 21.50
C GLY A 476 -28.07 -39.78 22.07
N SER A 477 -27.50 -38.92 22.92
CA SER A 477 -26.28 -39.14 23.73
C SER A 477 -24.95 -39.27 22.98
N ALA A 478 -24.24 -38.14 22.87
CA ALA A 478 -22.84 -38.05 23.27
C ALA A 478 -22.47 -36.58 23.57
N ALA A 479 -22.20 -36.25 24.83
CA ALA A 479 -21.51 -35.02 25.20
C ALA A 479 -20.03 -35.34 25.39
N MET A 480 -19.15 -34.74 24.58
CA MET A 480 -17.69 -34.89 24.69
C MET A 480 -17.04 -33.52 24.53
N SER A 481 -16.44 -33.03 25.61
CA SER A 481 -15.80 -31.72 25.69
C SER A 481 -14.29 -31.80 25.46
N SER A 482 -13.78 -30.98 24.54
CA SER A 482 -12.47 -30.30 24.58
C SER A 482 -11.23 -31.06 25.12
N SER A 483 -10.28 -31.38 24.24
CA SER A 483 -8.84 -30.99 24.39
C SER A 483 -7.96 -31.54 23.26
N PRO A 484 -7.09 -30.72 22.64
CA PRO A 484 -5.84 -31.15 22.03
C PRO A 484 -4.63 -30.78 22.92
N ASN A 485 -3.63 -31.66 23.00
CA ASN A 485 -2.46 -31.50 23.89
C ASN A 485 -1.39 -30.54 23.36
N LEU A 486 -0.60 -29.98 24.28
CA LEU A 486 0.60 -29.19 23.98
C LEU A 486 1.87 -30.05 23.90
N LEU A 487 2.66 -29.80 22.85
CA LEU A 487 4.13 -29.78 22.76
C LEU A 487 4.97 -30.98 23.28
N GLY A 488 5.77 -31.55 22.37
CA GLY A 488 6.98 -32.32 22.65
C GLY A 488 8.20 -31.75 21.87
N PRO A 489 9.45 -31.85 22.38
CA PRO A 489 10.64 -31.21 21.79
C PRO A 489 11.67 -32.21 21.22
N PRO A 490 12.84 -31.75 20.69
CA PRO A 490 13.12 -30.56 19.90
C PRO A 490 13.56 -31.01 18.48
N PRO A 491 14.84 -31.10 18.03
CA PRO A 491 16.12 -30.45 18.38
C PRO A 491 16.49 -29.26 17.46
N SER A 492 17.58 -28.54 17.78
CA SER A 492 18.24 -27.59 16.86
C SER A 492 19.75 -27.75 16.92
N ARG A 493 20.40 -27.92 15.76
CA ARG A 493 21.88 -27.79 15.65
C ARG A 493 22.24 -26.32 15.55
N LYS A 494 23.16 -25.83 16.39
CA LYS A 494 23.81 -24.52 16.20
C LYS A 494 25.32 -24.73 16.06
N GLY A 495 25.89 -24.17 14.98
CA GLY A 495 27.31 -24.24 14.69
C GLY A 495 28.16 -23.44 15.68
N LYS A 496 29.48 -23.69 15.68
CA LYS A 496 30.44 -23.10 16.63
C LYS A 496 31.70 -22.65 15.90
N GLU A 497 31.65 -21.46 15.32
CA GLU A 497 32.81 -20.71 14.86
C GLU A 497 33.15 -19.70 15.97
N LYS A 498 34.30 -19.73 16.65
CA LYS A 498 35.71 -19.69 16.21
C LYS A 498 36.18 -18.25 15.98
N GLU A 499 36.26 -17.54 17.09
CA GLU A 499 36.77 -16.16 17.22
C GLU A 499 38.32 -16.13 17.20
N GLN A 500 38.90 -14.95 16.93
CA GLN A 500 40.31 -14.78 16.63
C GLN A 500 41.17 -14.44 17.86
N LEU A 501 42.23 -15.22 18.06
CA LEU A 501 43.49 -14.85 18.72
C LEU A 501 44.60 -15.52 17.89
N GLY A 502 45.77 -14.92 17.65
CA GLY A 502 46.30 -13.62 18.06
C GLY A 502 47.82 -13.76 18.06
N ASN A 503 48.53 -13.15 17.09
CA ASN A 503 49.86 -13.61 16.69
C ASN A 503 50.99 -12.59 16.97
N GLU A 504 51.86 -12.93 17.93
CA GLU A 504 53.21 -12.40 18.18
C GLU A 504 53.38 -10.91 18.55
N PRO A 505 54.54 -10.51 19.11
CA PRO A 505 55.68 -11.34 19.56
C PRO A 505 55.73 -11.61 21.07
#